data_AF-A0A7J5X9F9-F1
#
_entry.id   AF-A0A7J5X9F9-F1
#
_cell.length_a   1.000
_cell.length_b   1.000
_cell.length_c   1.000
_cell.angle_alpha   90.00
_cell.angle_beta   90.00
_cell.angle_gamma   90.00
#
_symmetry.space_group_name_H-M   'P 1'
#
loop_
_entity.id
_entity.type
_entity.pdbx_description
1 polymer ?
#
loop_
_entity_poly.entity_id
_entity_poly.type
_entity_poly.pdbx_seq_one_letter_code
_entity_poly.pdbx_strand_id
1 'polypeptide(L)'
;MTAELQIWEGYLQKLGSASNLAGPSFSLADVTIFPTVATLFRFGLSAERYPKLGEYYALLKDRPSIKASWPPHWLENPKGQDTLKDI
;
A
#
# COMPACT_ATOMS: atom_id res chain seq x y z
N MET A 1 -11.59 -10.87 3.90
CA MET A 1 -10.68 -9.72 3.71
C MET A 1 -9.37 -9.89 4.47
N THR A 2 -9.41 -10.12 5.79
CA THR A 2 -8.19 -10.39 6.62
C THR A 2 -7.30 -11.50 6.05
N ALA A 3 -7.87 -12.61 5.59
CA ALA A 3 -7.11 -13.71 4.98
C ALA A 3 -6.34 -13.27 3.71
N GLU A 4 -6.96 -12.43 2.87
CA GLU A 4 -6.30 -11.93 1.66
C GLU A 4 -5.15 -10.97 2.03
N LEU A 5 -5.37 -10.07 2.99
CA LEU A 5 -4.33 -9.15 3.47
C LEU A 5 -3.12 -9.91 4.05
N GLN A 6 -3.36 -11.01 4.77
CA GLN A 6 -2.29 -11.88 5.28
C GLN A 6 -1.46 -12.52 4.17
N ILE A 7 -2.06 -12.84 3.03
CA ILE A 7 -1.33 -13.37 1.86
C ILE A 7 -0.36 -12.30 1.32
N TRP A 8 -0.86 -11.08 1.09
CA TRP A 8 -0.04 -9.97 0.56
C TRP A 8 1.06 -9.52 1.55
N GLU A 9 0.72 -9.44 2.83
CA GLU A 9 1.68 -9.21 3.92
C GLU A 9 2.77 -10.29 3.91
N GLY A 10 2.39 -11.55 3.76
CA GLY A 10 3.31 -12.69 3.67
C GLY A 10 4.21 -12.66 2.44
N TYR A 11 3.73 -12.16 1.30
CA TYR A 11 4.56 -11.97 0.11
C TYR A 11 5.66 -10.94 0.35
N LEU A 12 5.31 -9.77 0.89
CA LEU A 12 6.28 -8.72 1.20
C LEU A 12 7.26 -9.15 2.30
N GLN A 13 6.79 -9.89 3.31
CA GLN A 13 7.63 -10.45 4.36
C GLN A 13 8.75 -11.36 3.80
N LYS A 14 8.48 -12.14 2.74
CA LYS A 14 9.48 -13.01 2.10
C LYS A 14 10.53 -12.25 1.31
N LEU A 15 10.21 -11.05 0.82
CA LEU A 15 11.10 -10.22 0.01
C LEU A 15 12.02 -9.32 0.85
N GLY A 16 11.73 -9.17 2.14
CA GLY A 16 12.51 -8.32 3.04
C GLY A 16 12.07 -6.85 3.04
N SER A 17 12.77 -6.04 3.82
CA SER A 17 12.43 -4.62 4.01
C SER A 17 12.74 -3.79 2.77
N ALA A 18 11.92 -2.77 2.50
CA ALA A 18 12.06 -1.86 1.36
C ALA A 18 12.06 -2.52 -0.04
N SER A 19 11.53 -3.74 -0.15
CA SER A 19 11.35 -4.43 -1.43
C SER A 19 10.08 -3.97 -2.15
N ASN A 20 10.13 -4.01 -3.49
CA ASN A 20 8.95 -3.93 -4.35
C ASN A 20 8.24 -5.30 -4.37
N LEU A 21 7.03 -5.36 -4.89
CA LEU A 21 6.15 -6.53 -4.77
C LEU A 21 6.65 -7.78 -5.50
N ALA A 22 7.50 -7.59 -6.51
CA ALA A 22 8.10 -8.68 -7.30
C ALA A 22 9.63 -8.78 -7.14
N GLY A 23 10.20 -8.14 -6.11
CA GLY A 23 11.64 -8.16 -5.84
C GLY A 23 12.23 -6.77 -5.59
N PRO A 24 13.55 -6.57 -5.77
CA PRO A 24 14.19 -5.30 -5.44
C PRO A 24 13.84 -4.16 -6.40
N SER A 25 13.40 -4.47 -7.62
CA SER A 25 13.13 -3.48 -8.67
C SER A 25 11.63 -3.22 -8.83
N PHE A 26 11.28 -1.94 -9.06
CA PHE A 26 9.93 -1.55 -9.41
C PHE A 26 9.50 -2.18 -10.75
N SER A 27 8.29 -2.72 -10.79
CA SER A 27 7.80 -3.56 -11.87
C SER A 27 6.32 -3.30 -12.18
N LEU A 28 5.79 -3.99 -13.19
CA LEU A 28 4.35 -3.95 -13.50
C LEU A 28 3.48 -4.46 -12.33
N ALA A 29 4.02 -5.34 -11.49
CA ALA A 29 3.30 -5.80 -10.30
C ALA A 29 2.99 -4.62 -9.35
N ASP A 30 3.95 -3.73 -9.17
CA ASP A 30 3.82 -2.54 -8.31
C ASP A 30 2.82 -1.55 -8.90
N VAL A 31 2.92 -1.29 -10.21
CA VAL A 31 1.96 -0.43 -10.94
C VAL A 31 0.52 -0.92 -10.75
N THR A 32 0.33 -2.24 -10.77
CA THR A 32 -1.00 -2.86 -10.74
C THR A 32 -1.57 -2.92 -9.33
N ILE A 33 -0.75 -3.22 -8.33
CA ILE A 33 -1.21 -3.49 -6.96
C ILE A 33 -1.15 -2.25 -6.07
N PHE A 34 -0.24 -1.32 -6.31
CA PHE A 34 -0.11 -0.13 -5.47
C PHE A 34 -1.41 0.70 -5.36
N PRO A 35 -2.20 0.95 -6.42
CA PRO A 35 -3.49 1.66 -6.27
C PRO A 35 -4.45 1.00 -5.29
N THR A 36 -4.50 -0.34 -5.29
CA THR A 36 -5.30 -1.12 -4.32
C THR A 36 -4.75 -0.94 -2.91
N VAL A 37 -3.44 -1.07 -2.71
CA VAL A 37 -2.81 -0.88 -1.39
C VAL A 37 -3.02 0.55 -0.87
N ALA A 38 -2.81 1.56 -1.71
CA ALA A 38 -3.07 2.95 -1.36
C ALA A 38 -4.54 3.18 -0.97
N THR A 39 -5.47 2.50 -1.63
CA THR A 39 -6.89 2.53 -1.27
C THR A 39 -7.14 1.88 0.10
N LEU A 40 -6.49 0.76 0.42
CA LEU A 40 -6.62 0.16 1.76
C LEU A 40 -6.20 1.13 2.86
N PHE A 41 -5.07 1.82 2.70
CA PHE A 41 -4.62 2.84 3.66
C PHE A 41 -5.50 4.08 3.66
N ARG A 42 -6.02 4.50 2.50
CA ARG A 42 -7.03 5.57 2.41
C ARG A 42 -8.30 5.24 3.20
N PHE A 43 -8.63 3.96 3.36
CA PHE A 43 -9.78 3.45 4.10
C PHE A 43 -9.42 2.99 5.53
N GLY A 44 -8.23 3.35 6.01
CA GLY A 44 -7.88 3.22 7.43
C GLY A 44 -7.19 1.92 7.81
N LEU A 45 -6.66 1.14 6.86
CA LEU A 45 -5.88 -0.05 7.19
C LEU A 45 -4.72 0.29 8.14
N SER A 46 -4.59 -0.45 9.24
CA SER A 46 -3.54 -0.20 10.23
C SER A 46 -2.18 -0.75 9.77
N ALA A 47 -1.19 0.15 9.66
CA ALA A 47 0.20 -0.24 9.45
C ALA A 47 0.81 -0.97 10.66
N GLU A 48 0.21 -0.85 11.85
CA GLU A 48 0.65 -1.63 13.03
C GLU A 48 0.26 -3.10 12.90
N ARG A 49 -0.91 -3.38 12.31
CA ARG A 49 -1.39 -4.75 12.05
C ARG A 49 -0.76 -5.36 10.81
N TYR A 50 -0.46 -4.54 9.81
CA TYR A 50 0.11 -4.94 8.52
C TYR A 50 1.40 -4.15 8.21
N PRO A 51 2.47 -4.36 8.98
CA PRO A 51 3.70 -3.56 8.87
C PRO A 51 4.37 -3.65 7.51
N LYS A 52 4.33 -4.79 6.81
CA LYS A 52 4.98 -4.95 5.49
C LYS A 52 4.21 -4.25 4.39
N LEU A 53 2.88 -4.34 4.40
CA LEU A 53 2.05 -3.48 3.55
C LEU A 53 2.25 -1.99 3.87
N GLY A 54 2.42 -1.63 5.15
CA GLY A 54 2.71 -0.26 5.58
C GLY A 54 4.04 0.28 5.07
N GLU A 55 5.11 -0.49 5.21
CA GLU A 55 6.44 -0.19 4.67
C GLU A 55 6.38 -0.04 3.14
N TYR A 56 5.74 -0.98 2.45
CA TYR A 56 5.56 -0.95 1.00
C TYR A 56 4.77 0.29 0.55
N TYR A 57 3.67 0.62 1.24
CA TYR A 57 2.89 1.82 0.97
C TYR A 57 3.74 3.10 1.16
N ALA A 58 4.49 3.19 2.26
CA ALA A 58 5.34 4.34 2.56
C ALA A 58 6.46 4.52 1.53
N LEU A 59 7.05 3.42 1.06
CA LEU A 59 8.08 3.44 0.02
C LEU A 59 7.52 3.97 -1.31
N LEU A 60 6.39 3.43 -1.77
CA LEU A 60 5.88 3.69 -3.10
C LEU A 60 5.09 5.01 -3.21
N LYS A 61 4.37 5.42 -2.15
CA LYS A 61 3.60 6.69 -2.18
C LYS A 61 4.49 7.90 -2.50
N ASP A 62 5.78 7.81 -2.19
CA ASP A 62 6.72 8.90 -2.39
C ASP A 62 7.37 8.92 -3.79
N ARG A 63 7.15 7.89 -4.61
CA ARG A 63 7.69 7.80 -5.97
C ARG A 63 7.14 8.91 -6.88
N PRO A 64 7.98 9.58 -7.70
CA PRO A 64 7.53 10.68 -8.57
C PRO A 64 6.35 10.31 -9.48
N SER A 65 6.38 9.12 -10.09
CA SER A 65 5.29 8.67 -10.96
C SER A 65 3.97 8.47 -10.21
N ILE A 66 4.02 8.04 -8.95
CA ILE A 66 2.84 7.83 -8.10
C ILE A 66 2.27 9.17 -7.64
N LYS A 67 3.13 10.13 -7.27
CA LYS A 67 2.68 11.51 -6.96
C LYS A 67 2.01 12.17 -8.17
N ALA A 68 2.58 11.98 -9.36
CA ALA A 68 2.02 12.53 -10.60
C ALA A 68 0.65 11.93 -10.95
N SER A 69 0.39 10.67 -10.57
CA SER A 69 -0.88 9.98 -10.81
C SER A 69 -1.78 9.92 -9.57
N TRP A 70 -1.47 10.68 -8.51
CA TRP A 70 -2.24 10.62 -7.27
C TRP A 70 -3.65 11.17 -7.49
N PRO A 71 -4.71 10.54 -6.97
CA PRO A 71 -6.06 11.02 -7.20
C PRO A 71 -6.24 12.47 -6.67
N PRO A 72 -6.59 13.45 -7.53
CA PRO A 72 -6.68 14.86 -7.10
C PRO A 72 -7.66 15.07 -5.94
N HIS A 73 -8.80 14.38 -5.98
CA HIS A 73 -9.83 14.44 -4.93
C HIS A 73 -9.35 13.89 -3.57
N TRP A 74 -8.25 13.12 -3.51
CA TRP A 74 -7.64 12.71 -2.24
C TRP A 74 -6.76 13.81 -1.64
N LEU A 75 -6.21 14.70 -2.48
CA LEU A 75 -5.47 15.88 -2.03
C LEU A 75 -6.43 16.95 -1.49
N GLU A 76 -7.56 17.12 -2.17
CA GLU A 76 -8.65 18.02 -1.75
C GLU A 76 -9.30 17.55 -0.44
N ASN A 77 -9.42 16.24 -0.26
CA ASN A 77 -9.93 15.63 0.97
C ASN A 77 -8.91 14.66 1.58
N PRO A 78 -7.93 15.16 2.35
CA PRO A 78 -6.90 14.30 2.94
C PRO A 78 -7.45 13.36 4.01
N LYS A 79 -8.64 13.64 4.59
CA LYS A 79 -9.28 12.75 5.56
C LYS A 79 -9.76 11.48 4.88
N GLY A 80 -9.15 10.35 5.25
CA GLY A 80 -9.53 9.02 4.84
C GLY A 80 -10.90 8.58 5.33
N GLN A 81 -11.24 7.34 5.04
CA GLN A 81 -12.31 6.61 5.71
C GLN A 81 -11.70 5.68 6.75
N ASP A 82 -12.52 5.22 7.70
CA ASP A 82 -12.10 4.35 8.80
C ASP A 82 -12.65 2.92 8.66
N THR A 83 -13.20 2.57 7.50
CA THR A 83 -13.90 1.31 7.24
C THR A 83 -13.02 0.08 7.48
N LEU A 84 -11.69 0.22 7.41
CA LEU A 84 -10.71 -0.86 7.59
C LEU A 84 -9.89 -0.77 8.87
N LYS A 85 -10.17 0.17 9.78
CA LYS A 85 -9.35 0.38 11.00
C LYS A 85 -9.32 -0.84 11.94
N ASP A 86 -10.41 -1.60 11.94
CA ASP A 86 -10.62 -2.75 12.85
C ASP A 86 -10.39 -4.10 12.17
N ILE A 87 -9.98 -4.12 10.90
CA ILE A 87 -9.69 -5.32 10.10
C ILE A 87 -8.39 -6.02 10.52
#